data_AF-A0A392MDJ6-F1
#
_entry.id   AF-A0A392MDJ6-F1
#
_cell.length_a   1.000
_cell.length_b   1.000
_cell.length_c   1.000
_cell.angle_alpha   90.00
_cell.angle_beta   90.00
_cell.angle_gamma   90.00
#
_symmetry.space_group_name_H-M   'P 1'
#
loop_
_entity.id
_entity.type
_entity.pdbx_description
1 polymer ?
#
loop_
_entity_poly.entity_id
_entity_poly.type
_entity_poly.pdbx_seq_one_letter_code
_entity_poly.pdbx_strand_id
1 'polypeptide(L)'
;MEETFVPFRGIKNDFKARIVCYKQDWTSGFRAGARILAPTTYIFFASAIPVISFGEQLERSTDGTLTAVQTLASTALCGIIHSIIGGQPLLILGVAEPTVLMYTFMYNFAKDREDLGHKLFLPWTGWVCVWTALLLFLLAVLGACSIINRFTRLTGELFGLLIAMLFMQQAIKVHLLLTVT
;
A
#
# COMPACT_ATOMS: atom_id res chain seq x y z
N MET A 1 -15.55 -22.47 15.78
CA MET A 1 -14.93 -22.40 17.11
C MET A 1 -15.03 -20.96 17.56
N GLU A 2 -15.76 -20.70 18.65
CA GLU A 2 -15.75 -19.38 19.29
C GLU A 2 -14.32 -19.13 19.79
N GLU A 3 -13.56 -18.37 19.00
CA GLU A 3 -12.24 -17.87 19.40
C GLU A 3 -12.46 -16.99 20.63
N THR A 4 -12.16 -17.54 21.80
CA THR A 4 -12.04 -16.76 23.03
C THR A 4 -11.04 -15.64 22.73
N PHE A 5 -11.54 -14.41 22.79
CA PHE A 5 -10.78 -13.22 22.47
C PHE A 5 -9.62 -13.08 23.46
N VAL A 6 -8.42 -13.50 23.04
CA VAL A 6 -7.19 -13.32 23.79
C VAL A 6 -6.37 -12.27 23.06
N PRO A 7 -6.20 -11.06 23.62
CA PRO A 7 -5.41 -10.02 22.97
C PRO A 7 -3.98 -10.54 22.73
N PHE A 8 -3.36 -10.12 21.62
CA PHE A 8 -2.01 -10.51 21.18
C PHE A 8 -1.80 -11.97 20.74
N ARG A 9 -2.79 -12.85 20.86
CA ARG A 9 -2.63 -14.27 20.45
C ARG A 9 -2.32 -14.41 18.95
N GLY A 10 -3.00 -13.64 18.10
CA GLY A 10 -2.76 -13.62 16.65
C GLY A 10 -1.32 -13.23 16.31
N ILE A 11 -0.87 -12.08 16.83
CA ILE A 11 0.49 -11.55 16.61
C ILE A 11 1.56 -12.57 17.02
N LYS A 12 1.39 -13.22 18.18
CA LYS A 12 2.35 -14.22 18.67
C LYS A 12 2.43 -15.44 17.75
N ASN A 13 1.28 -15.90 17.24
CA ASN A 13 1.22 -17.04 16.33
C ASN A 13 1.89 -16.69 14.99
N ASP A 14 1.60 -15.51 14.44
CA ASP A 14 2.18 -15.04 13.18
C ASP A 14 3.70 -14.90 13.28
N PHE A 15 4.19 -14.33 14.38
CA PHE A 15 5.63 -14.21 14.63
C PHE A 15 6.31 -15.58 14.73
N LYS A 16 5.72 -16.52 15.47
CA LYS A 16 6.25 -17.88 15.62
C LYS A 16 6.25 -18.64 14.30
N ALA A 17 5.24 -18.44 13.45
CA ALA A 17 5.21 -19.04 12.12
C ALA A 17 6.31 -18.45 11.21
N ARG A 18 6.49 -17.12 11.25
CA ARG A 18 7.45 -16.43 10.38
C ARG A 18 8.91 -16.73 10.72
N ILE A 19 9.27 -16.78 12.01
CA ILE A 19 10.67 -16.92 12.44
C ILE A 19 11.30 -18.24 11.99
N VAL A 20 10.51 -19.31 11.88
CA VAL A 20 10.97 -20.64 11.44
C VAL A 20 11.43 -20.59 9.98
N CYS A 21 10.68 -19.89 9.12
CA CYS A 21 10.99 -19.76 7.70
C CYS A 21 12.04 -18.69 7.40
N TYR A 22 12.22 -17.70 8.28
CA TYR A 22 13.08 -16.55 8.01
C TYR A 22 14.54 -16.94 7.69
N LYS A 23 15.11 -17.89 8.45
CA LYS A 23 16.47 -18.40 8.17
C LYS A 23 16.56 -19.12 6.82
N GLN A 24 15.49 -19.83 6.44
CA GLN A 24 15.41 -20.52 5.15
C GLN A 24 15.33 -19.53 3.99
N ASP A 25 14.62 -18.40 4.13
CA ASP A 25 14.48 -17.39 3.08
C ASP A 25 15.85 -16.83 2.68
N TRP A 26 16.68 -16.45 3.65
CA TRP A 26 18.03 -15.93 3.37
C TRP A 26 18.94 -16.99 2.74
N THR A 27 18.98 -18.20 3.31
CA THR A 27 19.82 -19.28 2.77
C THR A 27 19.38 -19.71 1.36
N SER A 28 18.09 -19.73 1.09
CA SER A 28 17.53 -20.04 -0.24
C SER A 28 17.77 -18.91 -1.23
N GLY A 29 17.67 -17.66 -0.79
CA GLY A 29 17.98 -16.47 -1.59
C GLY A 29 19.43 -16.48 -2.08
N PHE A 30 20.39 -16.74 -1.20
CA PHE A 30 21.80 -16.84 -1.60
C PHE A 30 22.07 -18.02 -2.56
N ARG A 31 21.38 -19.16 -2.38
CA ARG A 31 21.51 -20.34 -3.27
C ARG A 31 20.95 -20.11 -4.66
N ALA A 32 19.91 -19.29 -4.79
CA ALA A 32 19.30 -19.01 -6.10
C ALA A 32 20.20 -18.13 -7.00
N GLY A 33 21.16 -17.40 -6.42
CA GLY A 33 22.17 -16.65 -7.15
C GLY A 33 21.58 -15.70 -8.21
N ALA A 34 22.07 -15.79 -9.44
CA ALA A 34 21.64 -14.93 -10.55
C ALA A 34 20.19 -15.19 -11.03
N ARG A 35 19.56 -16.31 -10.66
CA ARG A 35 18.18 -16.62 -11.10
C ARG A 35 17.14 -15.65 -10.54
N ILE A 36 17.44 -15.01 -9.41
CA ILE A 36 16.56 -14.00 -8.79
C ILE A 36 16.56 -12.69 -9.60
N LEU A 37 17.61 -12.41 -10.37
CA LEU A 37 17.73 -11.14 -11.11
C LEU A 37 16.59 -10.92 -12.12
N ALA A 38 16.18 -11.98 -12.83
CA ALA A 38 15.10 -11.89 -13.80
C ALA A 38 13.75 -11.49 -13.16
N PRO A 39 13.24 -12.20 -12.14
CA PRO A 39 12.00 -11.81 -11.47
C PRO A 39 12.13 -10.47 -10.73
N THR A 40 13.28 -10.13 -10.12
CA THR A 40 13.44 -8.82 -9.46
C THR A 40 13.35 -7.67 -10.44
N THR A 41 13.99 -7.78 -11.61
CA THR A 41 13.93 -6.74 -12.64
C THR A 41 12.51 -6.60 -13.21
N TYR A 42 11.83 -7.72 -13.46
CA TYR A 42 10.44 -7.71 -13.92
C TYR A 42 9.51 -7.01 -12.91
N ILE A 43 9.57 -7.40 -11.63
CA ILE A 43 8.74 -6.81 -10.57
C ILE A 43 9.12 -5.35 -10.31
N PHE A 44 10.39 -4.98 -10.44
CA PHE A 44 10.82 -3.59 -10.33
C PHE A 44 10.09 -2.70 -11.34
N PHE A 45 10.11 -3.06 -12.63
CA PHE A 45 9.40 -2.26 -13.64
C PHE A 45 7.87 -2.35 -13.48
N ALA A 46 7.35 -3.53 -13.16
CA ALA A 46 5.92 -3.72 -12.96
C ALA A 46 5.36 -2.90 -11.78
N SER A 47 6.16 -2.64 -10.75
CA SER A 47 5.77 -1.83 -9.59
C SER A 47 6.12 -0.34 -9.73
N ALA A 48 7.23 0.00 -10.39
CA ALA A 48 7.66 1.38 -10.56
C ALA A 48 6.72 2.19 -11.48
N ILE A 49 6.28 1.59 -12.60
CA ILE A 49 5.44 2.30 -13.59
C ILE A 49 4.12 2.79 -12.98
N PRO A 50 3.33 1.94 -12.28
CA PRO A 50 2.12 2.41 -11.61
C PRO A 50 2.39 3.48 -10.55
N VAL A 51 3.46 3.34 -9.77
CA VAL A 51 3.78 4.29 -8.70
C VAL A 51 4.14 5.66 -9.27
N ILE A 52 4.86 5.72 -10.40
CA ILE A 52 5.15 6.99 -11.08
C ILE A 52 3.85 7.60 -11.63
N SER A 53 3.01 6.81 -12.30
CA SER A 53 1.73 7.28 -12.86
C SER A 53 0.79 7.83 -11.77
N PHE A 54 0.61 7.09 -10.68
CA PHE A 54 -0.18 7.52 -9.53
C PHE A 54 0.46 8.70 -8.78
N GLY A 55 1.79 8.74 -8.72
CA GLY A 55 2.53 9.85 -8.15
C GLY A 55 2.33 11.16 -8.94
N GLU A 56 2.36 11.09 -10.27
CA GLU A 56 2.08 12.25 -11.14
C GLU A 56 0.60 12.68 -11.02
N GLN A 57 -0.32 11.72 -10.94
CA GLN A 57 -1.73 12.02 -10.69
C GLN A 57 -1.92 12.75 -9.35
N LEU A 58 -1.21 12.34 -8.31
CA LEU A 58 -1.24 12.97 -7.00
C LEU A 58 -0.63 14.37 -7.04
N GLU A 59 0.46 14.56 -7.78
CA GLU A 59 1.11 15.86 -7.99
C GLU A 59 0.17 16.87 -8.65
N ARG A 60 -0.52 16.45 -9.71
CA ARG A 60 -1.55 17.27 -10.38
C ARG A 60 -2.75 17.56 -9.49
N SER A 61 -3.14 16.62 -8.63
CA SER A 61 -4.31 16.75 -7.77
C SER A 61 -4.06 17.57 -6.49
N THR A 62 -2.79 17.71 -6.08
CA THR A 62 -2.38 18.37 -4.84
C THR A 62 -1.61 19.68 -5.09
N ASP A 63 -1.79 20.27 -6.27
CA ASP A 63 -1.11 21.50 -6.73
C ASP A 63 0.43 21.46 -6.52
N GLY A 64 1.06 20.30 -6.73
CA GLY A 64 2.50 20.10 -6.56
C GLY A 64 2.98 19.86 -5.12
N THR A 65 2.06 19.75 -4.16
CA THR A 65 2.40 19.53 -2.74
C THR A 65 2.97 18.14 -2.48
N LEU A 66 2.42 17.11 -3.12
CA LEU A 66 2.90 15.73 -3.07
C LEU A 66 3.41 15.33 -4.46
N THR A 67 4.71 15.09 -4.59
CA THR A 67 5.31 14.82 -5.89
C THR A 67 5.44 13.32 -6.19
N ALA A 68 5.61 12.98 -7.47
CA ALA A 68 5.86 11.60 -7.88
C ALA A 68 7.10 11.00 -7.20
N VAL A 69 8.15 11.81 -6.99
CA VAL A 69 9.40 11.39 -6.35
C VAL A 69 9.19 11.04 -4.87
N GLN A 70 8.39 11.82 -4.15
CA GLN A 70 8.07 11.53 -2.74
C GLN A 70 7.27 10.23 -2.61
N THR A 71 6.35 10.00 -3.55
CA THR A 71 5.53 8.77 -3.62
C THR A 71 6.41 7.54 -3.89
N LEU A 72 7.37 7.67 -4.80
CA LEU A 72 8.35 6.62 -5.11
C LEU A 72 9.27 6.34 -3.93
N ALA A 73 9.79 7.38 -3.28
CA ALA A 73 10.63 7.24 -2.09
C ALA A 73 9.89 6.56 -0.94
N SER A 74 8.63 6.95 -0.70
CA SER A 74 7.77 6.32 0.32
C SER A 74 7.56 4.83 0.03
N THR A 75 7.24 4.48 -1.22
CA THR A 75 7.04 3.08 -1.63
C THR A 75 8.32 2.26 -1.48
N ALA A 76 9.47 2.81 -1.87
CA ALA A 76 10.76 2.14 -1.76
C ALA A 76 11.15 1.88 -0.29
N LEU A 77 11.02 2.89 0.58
CA LEU A 77 11.33 2.75 2.00
C LEU A 77 10.39 1.74 2.68
N CYS A 78 9.08 1.86 2.45
CA CYS A 78 8.11 0.92 2.99
C CYS A 78 8.33 -0.50 2.47
N GLY A 79 8.69 -0.66 1.19
CA GLY A 79 9.01 -1.95 0.57
C GLY A 79 10.23 -2.62 1.19
N ILE A 80 11.31 -1.87 1.44
CA ILE A 80 12.51 -2.39 2.12
C ILE A 80 12.16 -2.84 3.54
N ILE A 81 11.49 -1.98 4.33
CA ILE A 81 11.11 -2.28 5.71
C ILE A 81 10.19 -3.52 5.75
N HIS A 82 9.20 -3.59 4.85
CA HIS A 82 8.28 -4.72 4.76
C HIS A 82 8.98 -6.02 4.31
N SER A 83 9.97 -5.94 3.42
CA SER A 83 10.71 -7.14 2.99
C SER A 83 11.52 -7.77 4.12
N ILE A 84 12.00 -6.96 5.07
CA ILE A 84 12.85 -7.40 6.18
C ILE A 84 12.01 -7.86 7.38
N ILE A 85 10.97 -7.09 7.74
CA ILE A 85 10.20 -7.27 8.99
C ILE A 85 8.84 -7.94 8.73
N GLY A 86 8.35 -7.92 7.48
CA GLY A 86 7.01 -8.39 7.14
C GLY A 86 6.79 -9.90 7.32
N GLY A 87 5.52 -10.24 7.57
CA GLY A 87 5.07 -11.63 7.70
C GLY A 87 4.99 -12.38 6.36
N GLN A 88 4.90 -11.67 5.23
CA GLN A 88 4.76 -12.25 3.90
C GLN A 88 5.69 -11.54 2.89
N PRO A 89 6.90 -12.06 2.63
CA PRO A 89 7.90 -11.39 1.77
C PRO A 89 7.51 -11.36 0.29
N LEU A 90 6.55 -12.18 -0.15
CA LEU A 90 6.02 -12.18 -1.52
C LEU A 90 5.00 -11.05 -1.76
N LEU A 91 4.61 -10.31 -0.72
CA LEU A 91 3.67 -9.20 -0.86
C LEU A 91 4.39 -7.99 -1.47
N ILE A 92 3.86 -7.51 -2.61
CA ILE A 92 4.36 -6.30 -3.27
C ILE A 92 3.61 -5.11 -2.70
N LEU A 93 4.34 -4.24 -2.00
CA LEU A 93 3.80 -3.03 -1.41
C LEU A 93 3.87 -1.89 -2.44
N GLY A 94 2.77 -1.17 -2.60
CA GLY A 94 2.65 -0.11 -3.59
C GLY A 94 1.50 0.82 -3.29
N VAL A 95 1.49 1.96 -3.98
CA VAL A 95 0.37 2.91 -3.94
C VAL A 95 -0.70 2.44 -4.91
N ALA A 96 -1.93 2.36 -4.41
CA ALA A 96 -3.10 2.02 -5.21
C ALA A 96 -3.97 3.26 -5.43
N GLU A 97 -4.80 3.21 -6.47
CA GLU A 97 -5.72 4.30 -6.80
C GLU A 97 -6.63 4.75 -5.64
N PRO A 98 -7.21 3.85 -4.81
CA PRO A 98 -8.01 4.29 -3.65
C PRO A 98 -7.21 5.17 -2.68
N THR A 99 -5.91 4.92 -2.54
CA THR A 99 -5.02 5.78 -1.74
C THR A 99 -4.92 7.16 -2.37
N VAL A 100 -4.65 7.26 -3.68
CA VAL A 100 -4.58 8.54 -4.40
C VAL A 100 -5.89 9.32 -4.25
N LEU A 101 -7.03 8.65 -4.43
CA LEU A 101 -8.35 9.28 -4.29
C LEU A 101 -8.58 9.83 -2.88
N MET A 102 -8.21 9.09 -1.85
CA MET A 102 -8.31 9.55 -0.46
C MET A 102 -7.43 10.78 -0.20
N TYR A 103 -6.18 10.79 -0.71
CA TYR A 103 -5.31 11.95 -0.57
C TYR A 103 -5.83 13.18 -1.32
N THR A 104 -6.39 13.01 -2.52
CA THR A 104 -7.05 14.10 -3.26
C THR A 104 -8.25 14.65 -2.50
N PHE A 105 -9.09 13.78 -1.94
CA PHE A 105 -10.23 14.21 -1.12
C PHE A 105 -9.77 14.97 0.14
N MET A 106 -8.77 14.44 0.83
CA MET A 106 -8.13 15.05 1.98
C MET A 106 -7.56 16.44 1.65
N TYR A 107 -6.94 16.58 0.49
CA TYR A 107 -6.38 17.83 0.01
C TYR A 107 -7.47 18.87 -0.30
N ASN A 108 -8.52 18.49 -1.02
CA ASN A 108 -9.67 19.37 -1.29
C ASN A 108 -10.35 19.80 0.01
N PHE A 109 -10.55 18.86 0.95
CA PHE A 109 -11.11 19.17 2.26
C PHE A 109 -10.27 20.18 3.05
N ALA A 110 -8.94 20.07 3.00
CA ALA A 110 -8.03 21.01 3.64
C ALA A 110 -8.03 22.39 2.96
N LYS A 111 -8.13 22.41 1.62
CA LYS A 111 -8.13 23.63 0.81
C LYS A 111 -9.40 24.47 0.98
N ASP A 112 -10.55 23.81 1.11
CA ASP A 112 -11.85 24.47 1.28
C ASP A 112 -12.08 25.01 2.70
N ARG A 113 -11.18 24.69 3.65
CA ARG A 113 -11.22 25.14 5.05
C ARG A 113 -10.31 26.35 5.24
N GLU A 114 -10.88 27.47 5.66
CA GLU A 114 -10.14 28.71 5.98
C GLU A 114 -9.11 28.52 7.10
N ASP A 115 -9.39 27.63 8.06
CA ASP A 115 -8.54 27.38 9.24
C ASP A 115 -7.27 26.57 8.95
N LEU A 116 -7.29 25.74 7.89
CA LEU A 116 -6.23 24.79 7.57
C LEU A 116 -5.41 25.28 6.37
N GLY A 117 -6.10 25.66 5.30
CA GLY A 117 -5.50 26.11 4.06
C GLY A 117 -4.47 25.14 3.45
N HIS A 118 -3.85 25.57 2.35
CA HIS A 118 -2.87 24.76 1.60
C HIS A 118 -1.57 24.48 2.41
N LYS A 119 -1.16 25.40 3.29
CA LYS A 119 0.15 25.33 3.96
C LYS A 119 0.21 24.30 5.10
N LEU A 120 -0.92 24.00 5.75
CA LEU A 120 -0.99 23.05 6.87
C LEU A 120 -1.43 21.64 6.45
N PHE A 121 -1.61 21.39 5.14
CA PHE A 121 -2.02 20.08 4.63
C PHE A 121 -1.04 18.96 5.01
N LEU A 122 0.28 19.18 4.92
CA LEU A 122 1.30 18.18 5.27
C LEU A 122 1.23 17.78 6.76
N PRO A 123 1.32 18.72 7.74
CA PRO A 123 1.20 18.39 9.15
C PRO A 123 -0.13 17.73 9.50
N TRP A 124 -1.24 18.18 8.89
CA TRP A 124 -2.55 17.59 9.12
C TRP A 124 -2.62 16.14 8.61
N THR A 125 -2.09 15.88 7.42
CA THR A 125 -1.99 14.52 6.87
C THR A 125 -1.14 13.63 7.78
N GLY A 126 -0.06 14.16 8.36
CA GLY A 126 0.74 13.47 9.38
C GLY A 126 -0.09 13.03 10.59
N TRP A 127 -0.96 13.90 11.12
CA TRP A 127 -1.87 13.55 12.22
C TRP A 127 -2.90 12.49 11.83
N VAL A 128 -3.43 12.54 10.61
CA VAL A 128 -4.32 11.49 10.09
C VAL A 128 -3.58 10.15 10.07
N CYS A 129 -2.33 10.11 9.60
CA CYS A 129 -1.50 8.90 9.62
C CYS A 129 -1.24 8.36 11.04
N VAL A 130 -1.04 9.23 12.04
CA VAL A 130 -0.89 8.82 13.44
C VAL A 130 -2.15 8.10 13.94
N TRP A 131 -3.33 8.66 13.68
CA TRP A 131 -4.60 8.02 14.05
C TRP A 131 -4.84 6.72 13.29
N THR A 132 -4.53 6.68 11.99
CA THR A 132 -4.61 5.45 11.20
C THR A 132 -3.68 4.37 11.77
N ALA A 133 -2.44 4.70 12.13
CA ALA A 133 -1.50 3.75 12.73
C ALA A 133 -1.99 3.23 14.09
N LEU A 134 -2.55 4.10 14.94
CA LEU A 134 -3.13 3.71 16.23
C LEU A 134 -4.31 2.75 16.03
N LEU A 135 -5.22 3.04 15.10
CA LEU A 135 -6.36 2.17 14.79
C LEU A 135 -5.90 0.82 14.23
N LEU A 136 -4.90 0.80 13.35
CA LEU A 136 -4.33 -0.45 12.84
C LEU A 136 -3.69 -1.29 13.95
N PHE A 137 -2.97 -0.66 14.88
CA PHE A 137 -2.40 -1.35 16.04
C PHE A 137 -3.49 -1.94 16.93
N LEU A 138 -4.54 -1.17 17.21
CA LEU A 138 -5.69 -1.63 17.98
C LEU A 138 -6.36 -2.83 17.29
N LEU A 139 -6.67 -2.74 16.00
CA LEU A 139 -7.25 -3.85 15.23
C LEU A 139 -6.36 -5.11 15.22
N ALA A 140 -5.04 -4.95 15.18
CA ALA A 140 -4.09 -6.05 15.27
C ALA A 140 -4.12 -6.73 16.65
N VAL A 141 -4.16 -5.95 17.73
CA VAL A 141 -4.28 -6.48 19.11
C VAL A 141 -5.62 -7.17 19.32
N LEU A 142 -6.69 -6.62 18.75
CA LEU A 142 -8.03 -7.22 18.77
C LEU A 142 -8.18 -8.43 17.83
N GLY A 143 -7.16 -8.79 17.04
CA GLY A 143 -7.26 -9.94 16.14
C GLY A 143 -8.36 -9.80 15.08
N ALA A 144 -8.63 -8.56 14.63
CA ALA A 144 -9.60 -8.28 13.56
C ALA A 144 -9.27 -9.03 12.25
N CYS A 145 -8.03 -9.48 12.09
CA CYS A 145 -7.61 -10.38 11.01
C CYS A 145 -8.46 -11.67 10.93
N SER A 146 -9.07 -12.14 12.02
CA SER A 146 -10.00 -13.28 12.00
C SER A 146 -11.21 -13.06 11.07
N ILE A 147 -11.61 -11.81 10.85
CA ILE A 147 -12.71 -11.42 9.95
C ILE A 147 -12.38 -11.77 8.50
N ILE A 148 -11.09 -11.83 8.13
CA ILE A 148 -10.68 -12.15 6.75
C ILE A 148 -11.15 -13.55 6.32
N ASN A 149 -11.29 -14.48 7.27
CA ASN A 149 -11.81 -15.83 6.99
C ASN A 149 -13.30 -15.82 6.61
N ARG A 150 -14.01 -14.71 6.85
CA ARG A 150 -15.40 -14.51 6.42
C ARG A 150 -15.49 -14.00 4.98
N PHE A 151 -14.40 -13.49 4.41
CA PHE A 151 -14.39 -13.09 3.01
C PHE A 151 -14.45 -14.34 2.13
N THR A 152 -15.49 -14.39 1.30
CA THR A 152 -15.67 -15.49 0.35
C THR A 152 -14.85 -15.27 -0.90
N ARG A 153 -14.62 -16.34 -1.66
CA ARG A 153 -13.98 -16.29 -2.97
C ARG A 153 -14.64 -15.27 -3.91
N LEU A 154 -15.98 -15.18 -3.88
CA LEU A 154 -16.74 -14.20 -4.67
C LEU A 154 -16.30 -12.76 -4.36
N THR A 155 -16.11 -12.42 -3.09
CA THR A 155 -15.67 -11.08 -2.69
C THR A 155 -14.26 -10.78 -3.19
N GLY A 156 -13.36 -11.77 -3.13
CA GLY A 156 -12.00 -11.62 -3.66
C GLY A 156 -11.97 -11.41 -5.18
N GLU A 157 -12.76 -12.18 -5.92
CA GLU A 157 -12.86 -12.05 -7.39
C GLU A 157 -13.50 -10.71 -7.79
N LEU A 158 -14.57 -10.27 -7.11
CA LEU A 158 -15.18 -8.96 -7.33
C LEU A 158 -14.24 -7.80 -7.00
N PHE A 159 -13.46 -7.90 -5.93
CA PHE A 159 -12.45 -6.89 -5.59
C PHE A 159 -11.34 -6.82 -6.65
N GLY A 160 -10.86 -7.97 -7.13
CA GLY A 160 -9.90 -8.03 -8.24
C GLY A 160 -10.44 -7.41 -9.53
N LEU A 161 -11.71 -7.69 -9.87
CA LEU A 161 -12.39 -7.11 -11.02
C LEU A 161 -12.50 -5.58 -10.89
N LEU A 162 -12.84 -5.07 -9.70
CA LEU A 162 -12.92 -3.63 -9.44
C LEU A 162 -11.58 -2.94 -9.68
N ILE A 163 -10.49 -3.49 -9.13
CA ILE A 163 -9.14 -2.93 -9.33
C ILE A 163 -8.74 -2.97 -10.81
N ALA A 164 -9.04 -4.07 -11.53
CA ALA A 164 -8.76 -4.17 -12.95
C ALA A 164 -9.53 -3.14 -13.79
N MET A 165 -10.81 -2.90 -13.47
CA MET A 165 -11.63 -1.89 -14.13
C MET A 165 -11.10 -0.47 -13.90
N LEU A 166 -10.73 -0.15 -12.66
CA LEU A 166 -10.13 1.14 -12.30
C LEU A 166 -8.80 1.37 -13.04
N PHE A 167 -7.93 0.36 -13.10
CA PHE A 167 -6.69 0.42 -13.88
C PHE A 167 -6.94 0.68 -15.37
N MET A 168 -7.95 0.04 -15.97
CA MET A 168 -8.32 0.29 -17.37
C MET A 168 -8.85 1.71 -17.57
N GLN A 169 -9.68 2.22 -16.67
CA GLN A 169 -10.19 3.60 -16.74
C GLN A 169 -9.04 4.62 -16.69
N GLN A 170 -8.06 4.41 -15.80
CA GLN A 170 -6.90 5.28 -15.70
C GLN A 170 -6.04 5.22 -16.97
N ALA A 171 -5.82 4.03 -17.53
CA ALA A 171 -5.09 3.88 -18.80
C ALA A 171 -5.77 4.64 -19.95
N ILE A 172 -7.10 4.55 -20.05
CA ILE A 172 -7.89 5.30 -21.05
C ILE A 172 -7.77 6.81 -20.80
N LYS A 173 -7.90 7.25 -19.55
CA LYS A 173 -7.80 8.67 -19.19
C LYS A 173 -6.44 9.27 -19.56
N VAL A 174 -5.36 8.56 -19.29
CA VAL A 174 -4.00 8.97 -19.67
C VAL A 174 -3.86 9.04 -21.21
N HIS A 175 -4.36 8.03 -21.92
CA HIS A 175 -4.33 8.03 -23.39
C HIS A 175 -5.13 9.18 -24.01
N LEU A 176 -6.31 9.47 -23.47
CA LEU A 176 -7.16 10.57 -23.93
C LEU A 176 -6.48 11.92 -23.68
N LEU A 177 -5.88 12.12 -22.50
CA LEU A 177 -5.11 13.33 -22.18
C LEU A 177 -3.96 13.54 -23.17
N LEU A 178 -3.23 12.48 -23.54
CA LEU A 178 -2.16 12.55 -24.54
C LEU A 178 -2.64 12.83 -25.98
N THR A 179 -3.91 12.54 -26.28
CA THR A 179 -4.48 12.77 -27.63
C THR A 179 -5.08 14.17 -27.78
N VAL A 180 -5.42 14.82 -26.67
CA VAL A 180 -6.07 16.16 -26.64
C VAL A 180 -5.08 17.29 -26.34
N THR A 181 -3.82 16.97 -26.07
CA THR A 181 -2.71 17.95 -25.91
C THR A 181 -1.85 17.96 -27.16
#